data_AF-A0A1V6JCL1-F1
#
_entry.id   AF-A0A1V6JCL1-F1
#
_cell.length_a   1.000
_cell.length_b   1.000
_cell.length_c   1.000
_cell.angle_alpha   90.00
_cell.angle_beta   90.00
_cell.angle_gamma   90.00
#
_symmetry.space_group_name_H-M   'P 1'
#
loop_
_entity.id
_entity.type
_entity.pdbx_description
1 polymer ?
#
loop_
_entity_poly.entity_id
_entity_poly.type
_entity_poly.pdbx_seq_one_letter_code
_entity_poly.pdbx_strand_id
1 'polypeptide(L)'
;MKKLLMMLGLAVLMLGLTGCEDYDKQPLEFVNASTYEVTVRSLSTEWGDFILPVGASKKMTGIRDVDYTYYPETRVKLGFASTDRYIVFVNESADRKSW
;
A
#
# COMPACT_ATOMS: atom_id res chain seq x y z
N MET A 1 -48.52 6.51 -14.50
CA MET A 1 -47.60 5.62 -13.76
C MET A 1 -46.37 5.17 -14.55
N LYS A 2 -46.46 4.92 -15.86
CA LYS A 2 -45.30 4.52 -16.71
C LYS A 2 -44.10 5.50 -16.71
N LYS A 3 -44.34 6.81 -16.58
CA LYS A 3 -43.29 7.84 -16.57
C LYS A 3 -42.41 7.82 -15.31
N LEU A 4 -42.92 7.31 -14.19
CA LEU A 4 -42.19 7.27 -12.92
C LEU A 4 -41.16 6.13 -12.87
N LEU A 5 -41.48 4.98 -13.49
CA LEU A 5 -40.56 3.85 -13.63
C LEU A 5 -39.36 4.15 -14.54
N MET A 6 -39.56 4.94 -15.60
CA MET A 6 -38.47 5.32 -16.51
C MET A 6 -37.44 6.25 -15.85
N MET A 7 -37.88 7.15 -14.95
CA MET A 7 -36.96 8.03 -14.22
C MET A 7 -36.14 7.27 -13.18
N LEU A 8 -36.74 6.25 -12.54
CA LEU A 8 -36.03 5.42 -11.56
C LEU A 8 -34.94 4.56 -12.22
N GLY A 9 -35.19 4.04 -13.43
CA GLY A 9 -34.21 3.25 -14.18
C GLY A 9 -32.97 4.04 -14.62
N LEU A 10 -33.13 5.33 -14.97
CA LEU A 10 -32.01 6.18 -15.39
C LEU A 10 -31.11 6.59 -14.22
N ALA A 11 -31.68 6.75 -13.02
CA ALA A 11 -30.93 7.05 -11.80
C ALA A 11 -30.05 5.87 -11.34
N VAL A 12 -30.53 4.63 -11.51
CA VAL A 12 -29.75 3.41 -11.19
C VAL A 12 -28.59 3.21 -12.16
N LEU A 13 -28.75 3.60 -13.44
CA LEU A 13 -27.68 3.53 -14.44
C LEU A 13 -26.54 4.53 -14.17
N MET A 14 -26.85 5.72 -13.63
CA MET A 14 -25.81 6.71 -13.29
C MET A 14 -25.03 6.36 -12.01
N LEU A 15 -25.63 5.62 -11.08
CA LEU A 15 -24.94 5.16 -9.87
C LEU A 15 -23.96 4.00 -10.13
N GLY A 16 -24.06 3.32 -11.28
CA GLY A 16 -23.15 2.25 -11.67
C GLY A 16 -21.79 2.72 -12.21
N LEU A 17 -21.65 4.00 -12.56
CA LEU A 17 -20.42 4.53 -13.19
C LEU A 17 -19.44 5.18 -12.21
N THR A 18 -19.84 5.39 -10.95
CA THR A 18 -18.95 5.95 -9.90
C THR A 18 -18.15 4.87 -9.16
N GLY A 19 -18.27 3.60 -9.54
CA GLY A 19 -17.69 2.46 -8.85
C GLY A 19 -16.32 1.99 -9.35
N CYS A 20 -15.78 2.57 -10.42
CA CYS A 20 -14.35 2.40 -10.73
C CYS A 20 -13.57 3.37 -9.84
N GLU A 21 -13.38 3.01 -8.57
CA GLU A 21 -12.26 3.55 -7.81
C GLU A 21 -10.99 3.25 -8.62
N ASP A 22 -10.30 4.30 -9.04
CA ASP A 22 -9.11 4.22 -9.85
C ASP A 22 -7.95 3.79 -8.95
N TYR A 23 -7.95 2.51 -8.58
CA TYR A 23 -6.94 1.89 -7.72
C TYR A 23 -5.52 2.03 -8.32
N ASP A 24 -5.39 2.32 -9.61
CA ASP A 24 -4.14 2.56 -10.29
C ASP A 24 -3.51 3.93 -9.94
N LYS A 25 -4.31 4.88 -9.43
CA LYS A 25 -3.86 6.27 -9.19
C LYS A 25 -3.24 6.55 -7.84
N GLN A 26 -3.43 5.69 -6.83
CA GLN A 26 -2.83 5.94 -5.52
C GLN A 26 -1.43 5.29 -5.43
N PRO A 27 -0.34 6.09 -5.38
CA PRO A 27 1.00 5.54 -5.31
C PRO A 27 1.25 4.86 -3.96
N LEU A 28 1.87 3.68 -4.02
CA LEU A 28 2.46 3.01 -2.88
C LEU A 28 3.81 3.66 -2.58
N GLU A 29 4.02 4.12 -1.35
CA GLU A 29 5.28 4.75 -0.94
C GLU A 29 5.95 3.96 0.18
N PHE A 30 7.22 3.63 -0.02
CA PHE A 30 8.09 2.98 0.95
C PHE A 30 9.10 3.98 1.48
N VAL A 31 9.30 4.01 2.80
CA VAL A 31 10.28 4.89 3.47
C VAL A 31 11.10 4.08 4.45
N ASN A 32 12.42 4.12 4.30
CA ASN A 32 13.35 3.49 5.24
C ASN A 32 13.84 4.52 6.26
N ALA A 33 13.15 4.60 7.40
CA ALA A 33 13.57 5.39 8.56
C ALA A 33 14.44 4.58 9.55
N SER A 34 14.86 3.37 9.17
CA SER A 34 15.74 2.52 9.96
C SER A 34 17.20 2.92 9.75
N THR A 35 18.08 2.42 10.62
CA THR A 35 19.54 2.56 10.48
C THR A 35 20.17 1.44 9.63
N TYR A 36 19.35 0.57 9.05
CA TYR A 36 19.78 -0.54 8.23
C TYR A 36 19.34 -0.33 6.79
N GLU A 37 20.11 -0.87 5.85
CA GLU A 37 19.58 -1.05 4.50
C GLU A 37 18.45 -2.09 4.55
N VAL A 38 17.34 -1.80 3.84
CA VAL A 38 16.19 -2.69 3.77
C VAL A 38 16.05 -3.23 2.36
N THR A 39 16.05 -4.55 2.20
CA THR A 39 15.59 -5.18 0.95
C THR A 39 14.08 -5.38 1.06
N VAL A 40 13.31 -4.73 0.21
CA VAL A 40 11.87 -4.98 0.07
C VAL A 40 11.69 -6.05 -1.00
N ARG A 41 11.01 -7.13 -0.64
CA ARG A 41 10.74 -8.26 -1.54
C ARG A 41 9.26 -8.30 -1.89
N SER A 42 8.97 -8.30 -3.18
CA SER A 42 7.61 -8.46 -3.65
C SER A 42 7.17 -9.91 -3.45
N LEU A 43 5.95 -10.11 -2.97
CA LEU A 43 5.29 -11.43 -2.99
C LEU A 43 4.33 -11.56 -4.18
N SER A 44 4.11 -10.47 -4.94
CA SER A 44 3.34 -10.46 -6.17
C SER A 44 4.23 -10.42 -7.41
N THR A 45 3.67 -10.75 -8.57
CA THR A 45 4.37 -10.65 -9.87
C THR A 45 4.28 -9.25 -10.50
N GLU A 46 3.58 -8.31 -9.87
CA GLU A 46 3.33 -6.96 -10.41
C GLU A 46 4.58 -6.06 -10.36
N TRP A 47 5.50 -6.36 -9.43
CA TRP A 47 6.73 -5.60 -9.26
C TRP A 47 7.86 -6.48 -8.70
N GLY A 48 9.10 -6.05 -8.91
CA GLY A 48 10.30 -6.77 -8.49
C GLY A 48 10.91 -6.21 -7.20
N ASP A 49 11.71 -7.06 -6.55
CA ASP A 49 12.47 -6.71 -5.35
C ASP A 49 13.34 -5.46 -5.55
N PHE A 50 13.52 -4.71 -4.48
CA PHE A 50 14.43 -3.58 -4.49
C PHE A 50 15.09 -3.35 -3.14
N ILE A 51 16.27 -2.75 -3.20
CA ILE A 51 17.01 -2.30 -2.03
C ILE A 51 16.64 -0.85 -1.76
N LEU A 52 16.36 -0.55 -0.49
CA LEU A 52 16.04 0.78 0.01
C LEU A 52 17.11 1.19 1.04
N PRO A 53 18.04 2.08 0.66
CA PRO A 53 19.09 2.56 1.56
C PRO A 53 18.54 3.30 2.80
N VAL A 54 19.40 3.47 3.80
CA VAL A 54 19.09 4.23 5.02
C VAL A 54 18.61 5.64 4.68
N GLY A 55 17.43 6.01 5.16
CA GLY A 55 16.82 7.33 4.95
C GLY A 55 16.16 7.51 3.57
N ALA A 56 16.22 6.53 2.68
CA ALA A 56 15.66 6.65 1.34
C ALA A 56 14.15 6.37 1.30
N SER A 57 13.48 6.92 0.28
CA SER A 57 12.11 6.59 -0.06
C SER A 57 11.96 6.18 -1.52
N LYS A 58 10.92 5.39 -1.81
CA LYS A 58 10.57 4.95 -3.16
C LYS A 58 9.05 4.98 -3.33
N LYS A 59 8.58 5.59 -4.42
CA LYS A 59 7.17 5.61 -4.82
C LYS A 59 6.94 4.70 -6.01
N MET A 60 5.83 3.97 -5.99
CA MET A 60 5.43 3.04 -7.04
C MET A 60 3.95 3.26 -7.37
N THR A 61 3.63 3.31 -8.67
CA THR A 61 2.27 3.52 -9.19
C THR A 61 1.81 2.28 -9.95
N GLY A 62 0.50 2.07 -10.07
CA GLY A 62 -0.05 0.91 -10.79
C GLY A 62 0.17 -0.43 -10.09
N ILE A 63 0.37 -0.42 -8.76
CA ILE A 63 0.35 -1.63 -7.93
C ILE A 63 -1.06 -1.77 -7.37
N ARG A 64 -1.67 -2.92 -7.63
CA ARG A 64 -3.00 -3.24 -7.11
C ARG A 64 -2.90 -4.03 -5.82
N ASP A 65 -2.00 -5.01 -5.79
CA ASP A 65 -1.86 -5.95 -4.68
C ASP A 65 -0.55 -5.67 -3.91
N VAL A 66 -0.67 -5.32 -2.63
CA VAL A 66 0.42 -4.82 -1.77
C VAL A 66 1.04 -5.94 -0.92
N ASP A 67 1.28 -7.09 -1.52
CA ASP A 67 1.90 -8.22 -0.82
C ASP A 67 3.43 -8.12 -0.90
N TYR A 68 4.09 -7.99 0.25
CA TYR A 68 5.55 -7.89 0.36
C TYR A 68 6.09 -8.48 1.66
N THR A 69 7.38 -8.77 1.67
CA THR A 69 8.19 -8.91 2.89
C THR A 69 9.41 -7.98 2.81
N TYR A 70 10.21 -7.93 3.86
CA TYR A 70 11.39 -7.07 3.95
C TYR A 70 12.54 -7.79 4.64
N TYR A 71 13.78 -7.35 4.47
CA TYR A 71 14.93 -7.87 5.20
C TYR A 71 15.86 -6.73 5.61
N PRO A 72 16.40 -6.71 6.85
CA PRO A 72 16.26 -7.72 7.90
C PRO A 72 15.00 -7.59 8.77
N GLU A 73 14.11 -8.60 8.75
CA GLU A 73 12.81 -8.61 9.47
C GLU A 73 12.95 -8.42 10.99
N THR A 74 14.00 -9.01 11.59
CA THR A 74 14.26 -8.96 13.04
C THR A 74 14.81 -7.63 13.58
N ARG A 75 14.98 -6.63 12.70
CA ARG A 75 15.60 -5.33 13.04
C ARG A 75 14.75 -4.14 12.62
N VAL A 76 13.79 -4.36 11.73
CA VAL A 76 12.93 -3.31 11.21
C VAL A 76 11.48 -3.71 11.42
N LYS A 77 10.63 -2.76 11.77
CA LYS A 77 9.18 -2.98 11.92
C LYS A 77 8.43 -1.88 11.17
N LEU A 78 7.15 -2.13 10.90
CA LEU A 78 6.28 -1.11 10.31
C LEU A 78 5.97 0.00 11.33
N GLY A 79 6.13 1.25 10.93
CA GLY A 79 5.80 2.45 11.70
C GLY A 79 4.29 2.60 11.86
N PHE A 80 3.86 3.02 13.05
CA PHE A 80 2.46 2.98 13.48
C PHE A 80 1.61 4.07 12.83
N ALA A 81 0.78 3.65 11.87
CA ALA A 81 -0.64 3.99 11.75
C ALA A 81 -1.30 3.38 10.48
N SER A 82 -0.57 2.62 9.65
CA SER A 82 -0.98 2.47 8.26
C SER A 82 -2.02 1.36 8.02
N THR A 83 -3.26 1.78 7.84
CA THR A 83 -4.26 1.14 6.98
C THR A 83 -4.14 1.60 5.51
N ASP A 84 -3.10 2.38 5.17
CA ASP A 84 -2.98 3.14 3.91
C ASP A 84 -1.78 2.70 3.05
N ARG A 85 -1.69 3.22 1.81
CA ARG A 85 -0.63 2.94 0.82
C ARG A 85 0.75 3.53 1.17
N TYR A 86 1.08 3.64 2.45
CA TYR A 86 2.33 4.19 2.95
C TYR A 86 2.99 3.22 3.93
N ILE A 87 4.23 2.84 3.65
CA ILE A 87 4.98 1.80 4.36
C ILE A 87 6.25 2.43 4.91
N VAL A 88 6.37 2.47 6.24
CA VAL A 88 7.55 3.01 6.92
C VAL A 88 8.26 1.91 7.67
N PHE A 89 9.54 1.72 7.39
CA PHE A 89 10.40 0.83 8.17
C PHE A 89 11.09 1.63 9.27
N VAL A 90 10.84 1.28 10.52
CA VAL A 90 11.48 1.90 11.70
C VAL A 90 12.29 0.87 12.46
N ASN A 91 13.34 1.32 13.15
CA ASN A 91 14.20 0.44 13.94
C ASN A 91 13.42 -0.28 15.05
N GLU A 92 13.67 -1.58 15.16
CA GLU A 92 13.38 -2.32 16.38
C GLU A 92 14.54 -2.16 17.35
N SER A 93 14.31 -1.43 18.44
CA SER A 93 15.26 -1.35 19.56
C SER A 93 15.53 -2.76 20.09
N ALA A 94 16.80 -3.15 20.21
CA ALA A 94 17.23 -4.49 20.63
C ALA A 94 16.62 -4.98 21.97
N ASP A 95 16.07 -4.07 22.78
CA ASP A 95 15.46 -4.35 24.07
C ASP A 95 14.05 -4.96 24.00
N ARG A 96 13.46 -5.14 22.81
CA ARG A 96 12.18 -5.83 22.64
C ARG A 96 12.36 -7.34 22.44
N LYS A 97 12.99 -8.00 23.42
CA LYS A 97 12.81 -9.43 23.68
C LYS A 97 12.04 -9.62 24.98
N SER A 98 10.73 -9.75 24.82
CA SER A 98 9.64 -10.07 25.75
C SER A 98 8.50 -9.24 25.16
N TRP A 99 7.34 -9.77 24.82
CA TRP A 99 6.45 -10.68 25.53
C TRP A 99 5.72 -11.57 24.52
#